data_AF-A0A383ATI8-F1
#
_entry.id   AF-A0A383ATI8-F1
#
_cell.length_a   1.000
_cell.length_b   1.000
_cell.length_c   1.000
_cell.angle_alpha   90.00
_cell.angle_beta   90.00
_cell.angle_gamma   90.00
#
_symmetry.space_group_name_H-M   'P 1'
#
loop_
_entity.id
_entity.type
_entity.pdbx_description
1 polymer ?
#
loop_
_entity_poly.entity_id
_entity_poly.type
_entity_poly.pdbx_seq_one_letter_code
_entity_poly.pdbx_strand_id
1 'polypeptide(L)'
;MIKTPFEITHLKASGTSLSPSQIDSMVRGFTSGKISESKMTKWLEAVFEQGMDHAETLAYTKSMLDSGARLDFSHLPGYVVDKHSTGGVGDKVSLVLGPLLTACGCYVPMLAGRGLEH
;
A
#
# COMPACT_ATOMS: atom_id res chain seq x y z
N MET A 1 11.99 -23.79 4.44
CA MET A 1 12.71 -23.44 3.20
C MET A 1 12.03 -22.19 2.63
N ILE A 2 12.79 -21.14 2.29
CA ILE A 2 12.23 -19.90 1.74
C ILE A 2 11.78 -20.18 0.30
N LYS A 3 10.51 -19.92 -0.02
CA LYS A 3 9.99 -20.12 -1.38
C LYS A 3 10.50 -19.01 -2.30
N THR A 4 10.80 -19.38 -3.54
CA THR A 4 11.16 -18.45 -4.60
C THR A 4 9.96 -17.59 -5.02
N PRO A 5 10.18 -16.44 -5.67
CA PRO A 5 9.08 -15.62 -6.20
C PRO A 5 8.16 -16.40 -7.14
N PHE A 6 8.73 -17.29 -7.97
CA PHE A 6 7.95 -18.13 -8.88
C PHE A 6 7.01 -19.08 -8.13
N GLU A 7 7.51 -19.76 -7.09
CA GLU A 7 6.69 -20.66 -6.28
C GLU A 7 5.59 -19.90 -5.52
N ILE A 8 5.87 -18.69 -5.03
CA ILE A 8 4.87 -17.86 -4.35
C ILE A 8 3.78 -17.41 -5.33
N THR A 9 4.15 -16.94 -6.51
CA THR A 9 3.19 -16.60 -7.58
C THR A 9 2.35 -17.80 -7.97
N HIS A 10 2.94 -18.98 -8.12
CA HIS A 10 2.20 -20.20 -8.47
C HIS A 10 1.18 -20.59 -7.39
N LEU A 11 1.54 -20.50 -6.12
CA LEU A 11 0.62 -20.75 -5.00
C LEU A 11 -0.56 -19.77 -5.00
N LYS A 12 -0.30 -18.48 -5.22
CA LYS A 12 -1.37 -17.49 -5.32
C LYS A 12 -2.26 -17.78 -6.52
N ALA A 13 -1.68 -18.06 -7.69
CA ALA A 13 -2.42 -18.41 -8.90
C ALA A 13 -3.28 -19.68 -8.75
N SER A 14 -2.89 -20.62 -7.88
CA SER A 14 -3.71 -21.78 -7.51
C SER A 14 -4.75 -21.51 -6.42
N GLY A 15 -4.99 -20.25 -6.06
CA GLY A 15 -5.97 -19.85 -5.04
C GLY A 15 -5.56 -20.17 -3.61
N THR A 16 -4.27 -20.47 -3.36
CA THR A 16 -3.77 -20.79 -2.02
C THR A 16 -3.44 -19.52 -1.25
N SER A 17 -3.95 -19.41 -0.01
CA SER A 17 -3.61 -18.30 0.90
C SER A 17 -2.13 -18.36 1.31
N LEU A 18 -1.50 -17.20 1.36
CA LEU A 18 -0.07 -17.06 1.61
C LEU A 18 0.22 -16.58 3.03
N SER A 19 1.33 -17.06 3.58
CA SER A 19 1.84 -16.55 4.85
C SER A 19 2.35 -15.11 4.74
N PRO A 20 2.33 -14.33 5.84
CA PRO A 20 2.90 -13.00 5.87
C PRO A 20 4.37 -12.94 5.41
N SER A 21 5.18 -13.95 5.73
CA SER A 21 6.58 -14.01 5.29
C SER A 21 6.74 -14.20 3.78
N GLN A 22 5.82 -14.91 3.12
CA GLN A 22 5.86 -15.06 1.67
C GLN A 22 5.52 -13.72 1.00
N ILE A 23 4.48 -13.05 1.49
CA ILE A 23 4.08 -11.72 1.01
C ILE A 23 5.21 -10.71 1.21
N ASP A 24 5.83 -10.69 2.39
CA ASP A 24 6.94 -9.77 2.69
C ASP A 24 8.14 -10.00 1.77
N SER A 25 8.46 -11.26 1.46
CA SER A 25 9.54 -11.58 0.53
C SER A 25 9.28 -11.07 -0.90
N MET A 26 8.02 -11.00 -1.35
CA MET A 26 7.65 -10.46 -2.66
C MET A 26 7.83 -8.94 -2.69
N VAL A 27 7.29 -8.24 -1.68
CA VAL A 27 7.38 -6.77 -1.59
C VAL A 27 8.84 -6.34 -1.44
N ARG A 28 9.57 -6.86 -0.44
CA ARG A 28 10.99 -6.52 -0.24
C ARG A 28 11.86 -6.95 -1.40
N GLY A 29 11.55 -8.08 -2.04
CA GLY A 29 12.27 -8.57 -3.20
C GLY A 29 12.20 -7.57 -4.36
N PHE A 30 11.04 -6.97 -4.59
CA PHE A 30 10.86 -5.98 -5.65
C PHE A 30 11.44 -4.61 -5.28
N THR A 31 11.16 -4.10 -4.08
CA THR A 31 11.68 -2.78 -3.66
C THR A 31 13.20 -2.75 -3.52
N SER A 32 13.86 -3.90 -3.31
CA SER A 32 15.32 -4.04 -3.34
C SER A 32 15.92 -4.38 -4.71
N GLY A 33 15.11 -4.48 -5.77
CA GLY A 33 15.56 -4.81 -7.12
C GLY A 33 15.93 -6.27 -7.38
N LYS A 34 15.71 -7.18 -6.41
CA LYS A 34 15.98 -8.63 -6.55
C LYS A 34 14.92 -9.36 -7.39
N ILE A 35 13.68 -8.86 -7.38
CA ILE A 35 12.59 -9.33 -8.23
C ILE A 35 12.46 -8.34 -9.38
N SER A 36 12.53 -8.85 -10.62
CA SER A 36 12.36 -8.03 -11.82
C SER A 36 10.90 -7.64 -12.01
N GLU A 37 10.68 -6.55 -12.75
CA GLU A 37 9.34 -6.06 -13.11
C GLU A 37 8.48 -7.17 -13.72
N SER A 38 8.99 -7.90 -14.73
CA SER A 38 8.25 -9.02 -15.34
C SER A 38 7.80 -10.11 -14.34
N LYS A 39 8.60 -10.40 -13.30
CA LYS A 39 8.20 -11.37 -12.26
C LYS A 39 7.14 -10.78 -11.33
N MET A 40 7.25 -9.50 -11.01
CA MET A 40 6.27 -8.79 -10.19
C MET A 40 4.94 -8.61 -10.95
N THR A 41 4.96 -8.38 -12.26
CA THR A 41 3.75 -8.35 -13.12
C THR A 41 2.97 -9.65 -12.99
N LYS A 42 3.63 -10.81 -13.13
CA LYS A 42 2.98 -12.13 -12.98
C LYS A 42 2.39 -12.36 -11.59
N TRP A 43 3.05 -11.83 -10.56
CA TRP A 43 2.51 -11.84 -9.21
C TRP A 43 1.23 -11.01 -9.09
N LEU A 44 1.22 -9.80 -9.64
CA LEU A 44 0.06 -8.92 -9.62
C LEU A 44 -1.11 -9.50 -10.44
N GLU A 45 -0.84 -10.15 -11.57
CA GLU A 45 -1.83 -10.90 -12.35
C GLU A 45 -2.48 -12.00 -11.50
N ALA A 46 -1.68 -12.81 -10.79
CA ALA A 46 -2.20 -13.86 -9.90
C ALA A 46 -3.04 -13.28 -8.75
N VAL A 47 -2.63 -12.15 -8.16
CA VAL A 47 -3.42 -11.43 -7.14
C VAL A 47 -4.71 -10.87 -7.71
N PHE A 48 -4.69 -10.36 -8.93
CA PHE A 48 -5.90 -9.84 -9.60
C PHE A 48 -6.92 -10.96 -9.84
N GLU A 49 -6.47 -12.12 -10.32
CA GLU A 49 -7.33 -13.26 -10.63
C GLU A 49 -7.91 -13.94 -9.38
N GLN A 50 -7.10 -14.11 -8.33
CA GLN A 50 -7.46 -14.92 -7.15
C GLN A 50 -7.81 -14.09 -5.92
N GLY A 51 -7.53 -12.79 -5.95
CA GLY A 51 -7.70 -11.89 -4.82
C GLY A 51 -6.73 -12.14 -3.66
N MET A 52 -6.98 -11.42 -2.58
CA MET A 52 -6.34 -11.62 -1.28
C MET A 52 -7.43 -11.65 -0.22
N ASP A 53 -7.28 -12.55 0.75
CA ASP A 53 -8.09 -12.49 1.96
C ASP A 53 -7.67 -11.29 2.84
N HIS A 54 -8.38 -11.09 3.96
CA HIS A 54 -8.10 -9.99 4.88
C HIS A 54 -6.70 -10.09 5.52
N ALA A 55 -6.26 -11.30 5.86
CA ALA A 55 -4.95 -11.50 6.49
C ALA A 55 -3.81 -11.23 5.51
N GLU A 56 -3.98 -11.66 4.25
CA GLU A 56 -3.05 -11.39 3.16
C GLU A 56 -2.99 -9.89 2.84
N THR A 57 -4.15 -9.23 2.73
CA THR A 57 -4.22 -7.78 2.48
C THR A 57 -3.53 -6.99 3.59
N LEU A 58 -3.73 -7.38 4.85
CA LEU A 58 -3.05 -6.79 6.00
C LEU A 58 -1.53 -7.00 5.95
N ALA A 59 -1.09 -8.21 5.62
CA ALA A 59 0.34 -8.52 5.49
C ALA A 59 1.00 -7.75 4.35
N TYR A 60 0.33 -7.63 3.20
CA TYR A 60 0.80 -6.87 2.05
C TYR A 60 0.93 -5.38 2.40
N THR A 61 -0.09 -4.82 3.05
CA THR A 61 -0.10 -3.42 3.51
C THR A 61 1.03 -3.15 4.49
N LYS A 62 1.23 -4.02 5.49
CA LYS A 62 2.31 -3.89 6.47
C LYS A 62 3.69 -3.96 5.81
N SER A 63 3.90 -4.90 4.88
CA SER A 63 5.19 -5.02 4.20
C SER A 63 5.49 -3.79 3.33
N MET A 64 4.50 -3.23 2.63
CA MET A 64 4.67 -1.97 1.92
C MET A 64 4.99 -0.82 2.87
N LEU A 65 4.28 -0.70 3.99
CA LEU A 65 4.55 0.31 5.03
C LEU A 65 5.98 0.21 5.59
N ASP A 66 6.50 -1.01 5.74
CA ASP A 66 7.85 -1.30 6.24
C ASP A 66 8.95 -1.20 5.17
N SER A 67 8.60 -0.95 3.92
CA SER A 67 9.55 -0.92 2.80
C SER A 67 10.24 0.43 2.62
N GLY A 68 9.79 1.48 3.32
CA GLY A 68 10.27 2.85 3.16
C GLY A 68 10.41 3.61 4.47
N ALA A 69 10.47 4.94 4.36
CA ALA A 69 10.56 5.83 5.52
C ALA A 69 9.22 5.97 6.24
N ARG A 70 9.27 6.11 7.58
CA ARG A 70 8.12 6.40 8.43
C ARG A 70 8.25 7.81 8.99
N LEU A 71 7.25 8.64 8.73
CA LEU A 71 7.18 9.97 9.32
C LEU A 71 6.65 9.85 10.75
N ASP A 72 7.34 10.47 11.71
CA ASP A 72 6.92 10.51 13.11
C ASP A 72 6.37 11.89 13.45
N PHE A 73 5.11 11.91 13.89
CA PHE A 73 4.38 13.11 14.29
C PHE A 73 4.10 13.16 15.79
N SER A 74 4.71 12.26 16.57
CA SER A 74 4.52 12.17 18.03
C SER A 74 4.85 13.45 18.80
N HIS A 75 5.65 14.34 18.20
CA HIS A 75 6.02 15.64 18.75
C HIS A 75 4.92 16.71 18.62
N LEU A 76 3.85 16.47 17.86
CA LEU A 76 2.77 17.43 17.67
C LEU A 76 1.77 17.36 18.84
N PRO A 77 1.34 18.49 19.41
CA PRO A 77 0.51 18.53 20.62
C PRO A 77 -0.98 18.26 20.40
N GLY A 78 -1.38 17.81 19.19
CA GLY A 78 -2.80 17.66 18.82
C GLY A 78 -3.04 16.52 17.84
N TYR A 79 -4.29 16.37 17.41
CA TYR A 79 -4.68 15.29 16.52
C TYR A 79 -4.02 15.42 15.14
N VAL A 80 -3.34 14.35 14.73
CA VAL A 80 -2.81 14.18 13.38
C VAL A 80 -3.84 13.42 12.58
N VAL A 81 -4.38 14.06 11.54
CA VAL A 81 -5.47 13.52 10.74
C VAL A 81 -5.12 13.56 9.25
N ASP A 82 -5.69 12.63 8.51
CA ASP A 82 -5.54 12.58 7.06
C ASP A 82 -6.87 12.20 6.40
N LYS A 83 -7.04 12.61 5.15
CA LYS A 83 -8.15 12.18 4.29
C LYS A 83 -7.57 11.76 2.94
N HIS A 84 -7.92 10.55 2.53
CA HIS A 84 -7.60 10.04 1.21
C HIS A 84 -8.87 9.89 0.37
N SER A 85 -8.78 10.16 -0.94
CA SER A 85 -9.84 9.86 -1.92
C SER A 85 -9.37 8.73 -2.81
N THR A 86 -10.24 7.80 -3.18
CA THR A 86 -9.92 6.79 -4.21
C THR A 86 -9.80 7.39 -5.61
N GLY A 87 -10.22 8.65 -5.79
CA GLY A 87 -10.25 9.35 -7.08
C GLY A 87 -11.67 9.70 -7.51
N GLY A 88 -11.79 10.67 -8.41
CA GLY A 88 -13.06 11.16 -8.94
C GLY A 88 -12.86 12.43 -9.79
N VAL A 89 -13.72 12.63 -10.79
CA VAL A 89 -13.65 13.80 -11.66
C VAL A 89 -14.14 15.03 -10.89
N GLY A 90 -13.25 15.99 -10.67
CA GLY A 90 -13.57 17.25 -9.99
C GLY A 90 -13.72 17.15 -8.47
N ASP A 91 -13.25 16.07 -7.81
CA ASP A 91 -13.22 15.98 -6.35
C ASP A 91 -12.21 16.99 -5.76
N LYS A 92 -12.73 18.13 -5.29
CA LYS A 92 -11.96 19.21 -4.69
C LYS A 92 -12.03 19.21 -3.15
N VAL A 93 -12.56 18.15 -2.54
CA VAL A 93 -12.80 18.11 -1.08
C VAL A 93 -11.53 18.39 -0.29
N SER A 94 -10.39 17.79 -0.68
CA SER A 94 -9.13 17.96 0.05
C SER A 94 -8.64 19.41 0.10
N LEU A 95 -8.90 20.22 -0.95
CA LEU A 95 -8.50 21.63 -0.99
C LEU A 95 -9.22 22.48 0.06
N VAL A 96 -10.45 22.11 0.38
CA VAL A 96 -11.29 22.82 1.36
C VAL A 96 -11.14 22.22 2.75
N LEU A 97 -11.12 20.89 2.84
CA LEU A 97 -11.14 20.16 4.10
C LEU A 97 -9.83 20.33 4.89
N GLY A 98 -8.68 20.36 4.22
CA GLY A 98 -7.38 20.54 4.89
C GLY A 98 -7.34 21.83 5.73
N PRO A 99 -7.57 23.01 5.15
CA PRO A 99 -7.62 24.27 5.89
C PRO A 99 -8.69 24.31 6.98
N LEU A 100 -9.87 23.72 6.74
CA LEU A 100 -10.93 23.65 7.76
C LEU A 100 -10.50 22.85 8.99
N LEU A 101 -9.90 21.68 8.80
CA LEU A 101 -9.40 20.85 9.90
C LEU A 101 -8.26 21.55 10.66
N THR A 102 -7.37 22.24 9.94
CA THR A 102 -6.32 23.06 10.55
C THR A 102 -6.90 24.20 11.39
N ALA A 103 -7.94 24.87 10.92
CA ALA A 103 -8.63 25.91 11.69
C ALA A 103 -9.32 25.36 12.95
N CYS A 104 -9.71 24.08 12.94
CA CYS A 104 -10.21 23.35 14.11
C CYS A 104 -9.10 22.80 15.03
N GLY A 105 -7.82 23.14 14.79
CA GLY A 105 -6.69 22.74 15.64
C GLY A 105 -6.10 21.37 15.33
N CYS A 106 -6.41 20.76 14.19
CA CYS A 106 -5.79 19.51 13.75
C CYS A 106 -4.48 19.76 12.98
N TYR A 107 -3.60 18.77 12.97
CA TYR A 107 -2.43 18.71 12.12
C TYR A 107 -2.72 17.80 10.92
N VAL A 108 -2.58 18.33 9.71
CA VAL A 108 -3.00 17.65 8.47
C VAL A 108 -1.81 17.43 7.53
N PRO A 109 -0.90 16.47 7.81
CA PRO A 109 0.24 16.14 6.94
C PRO A 109 -0.19 15.29 5.73
N MET A 110 -1.23 15.73 5.02
CA MET A 110 -1.82 15.00 3.89
C MET A 110 -0.81 14.84 2.75
N LEU A 111 -0.57 13.59 2.35
CA LEU A 111 0.19 13.28 1.13
C LEU A 111 -0.79 13.16 -0.04
N ALA A 112 -0.69 14.08 -1.00
CA ALA A 112 -1.53 14.08 -2.19
C ALA A 112 -0.83 13.43 -3.39
N GLY A 113 -1.57 12.62 -4.14
CA GLY A 113 -1.15 12.12 -5.45
C GLY A 113 -1.42 13.13 -6.57
N ARG A 114 -0.87 12.85 -7.76
CA ARG A 114 -1.27 13.52 -9.01
C ARG A 114 -2.57 12.90 -9.54
N GLY A 115 -3.12 13.49 -10.60
CA GLY A 115 -4.28 12.93 -11.28
C GLY A 115 -4.01 11.49 -11.74
N LEU A 116 -5.00 10.63 -11.54
CA LEU A 116 -5.17 9.42 -12.34
C LEU A 116 -5.93 9.87 -13.61
N GLU A 117 -5.55 9.38 -14.80
CA GLU A 117 -6.08 9.79 -16.12
C GLU A 117 -7.63 9.80 -16.21
N HIS A 118 -8.17 10.27 -17.33
CA HIS A 118 -9.62 10.26 -17.63
C HIS A 118 -9.85 9.90 -19.09
#